data_AF-A0A814AWV8-F1
#
_entry.id   AF-A0A814AWV8-F1
#
_cell.length_a   1.000
_cell.length_b   1.000
_cell.length_c   1.000
_cell.angle_alpha   90.00
_cell.angle_beta   90.00
_cell.angle_gamma   90.00
#
_symmetry.space_group_name_H-M   'P 1'
#
loop_
_entity.id
_entity.type
_entity.pdbx_description
1 polymer ?
#
loop_
_entity_poly.entity_id
_entity_poly.type
_entity_poly.pdbx_seq_one_letter_code
_entity_poly.pdbx_strand_id
1 'polypeptide(L)'
;MYKLLIFFSFCLISIDAHGYLFEPVARSSAWLVDPAFKECCTYSGHMEMFCGGIGHQWNNNGGKCGICGEPYDRAAKLFEKGGRLYLGKVVQTYAQGQQIEVKVKLSANHQGYFEFRLCSVDNNPDADATQECLDNHLLTVIDSNSTKHSDIYRHGSGMITVRVQLPSNLACQHCVFQWKYTTGNNWGRDPITNKSGPGLGKENETFMGCSDISITPKRTTTIRPPRLFISKAAATTTKKSSTSTSADYWILLLSKYWSLPPMKHQSKTTTTTTTTTKMSSFKSSKKTKTRTTTPITTSAAIIRSVAQISMWSSLLVPYKKGDEVVYNGTKYRCVTSHRSYAGSEPSLLTWALWRKVT
;
A
#
# COMPACT_ATOMS: atom_id res chain seq x y z
N MET A 1 -45.63 14.10 33.86
CA MET A 1 -44.57 13.06 33.78
C MET A 1 -43.89 13.20 32.41
N TYR A 2 -42.72 13.84 32.34
CA TYR A 2 -42.00 14.05 31.08
C TYR A 2 -41.19 12.78 30.74
N LYS A 3 -41.49 12.14 29.60
CA LYS A 3 -40.71 11.00 29.10
C LYS A 3 -39.54 11.54 28.29
N LEU A 4 -38.33 11.34 28.80
CA LEU A 4 -37.07 11.59 28.11
C LEU A 4 -36.93 10.58 26.96
N LEU A 5 -37.02 11.06 25.72
CA LEU A 5 -36.73 10.26 24.52
C LEU A 5 -35.22 10.31 24.26
N ILE A 6 -34.52 9.22 24.54
CA ILE A 6 -33.11 9.05 24.16
C ILE A 6 -33.09 8.64 22.67
N PHE A 7 -32.71 9.59 21.81
CA PHE A 7 -32.36 9.31 20.41
C PHE A 7 -31.00 8.61 20.39
N PHE A 8 -30.99 7.30 20.17
CA PHE A 8 -29.74 6.57 19.91
C PHE A 8 -29.33 6.86 18.47
N SER A 9 -28.55 7.94 18.27
CA SER A 9 -27.90 8.24 17.00
C SER A 9 -26.94 7.10 16.69
N PHE A 10 -27.35 6.20 15.80
CA PHE A 10 -26.45 5.23 15.18
C PHE A 10 -25.53 6.01 14.25
N CYS A 11 -24.44 6.55 14.81
CA CYS A 11 -23.33 7.07 14.05
C CYS A 11 -22.76 5.88 13.27
N LEU A 12 -23.10 5.77 11.98
CA LEU A 12 -22.42 4.90 11.04
C LEU A 12 -21.01 5.47 10.86
N ILE A 13 -20.13 5.18 11.82
CA ILE A 13 -18.71 5.45 11.69
C ILE A 13 -18.24 4.50 10.59
N SER A 14 -18.15 5.01 9.37
CA SER A 14 -17.43 4.32 8.30
C SER A 14 -15.98 4.31 8.74
N ILE A 15 -15.54 3.23 9.37
CA ILE A 15 -14.14 3.03 9.69
C ILE A 15 -13.47 2.72 8.35
N ASP A 16 -13.06 3.79 7.66
CA ASP A 16 -12.31 3.71 6.42
C ASP A 16 -10.87 3.27 6.76
N ALA A 17 -10.69 1.96 6.91
CA ALA A 17 -9.46 1.32 7.33
C ALA A 17 -8.66 0.81 6.11
N HIS A 18 -7.73 1.63 5.62
CA HIS A 18 -7.10 1.43 4.30
C HIS A 18 -5.70 2.04 4.21
N GLY A 19 -5.07 1.96 3.03
CA GLY A 19 -3.76 2.56 2.78
C GLY A 19 -3.40 2.73 1.29
N TYR A 20 -2.48 3.64 1.01
CA TYR A 20 -1.94 3.84 -0.34
C TYR A 20 -0.47 4.26 -0.32
N LEU A 21 0.25 3.94 -1.41
CA LEU A 21 1.60 4.41 -1.66
C LEU A 21 1.55 5.90 -2.04
N PHE A 22 2.13 6.74 -1.18
CA PHE A 22 2.12 8.19 -1.28
C PHE A 22 3.33 8.72 -2.06
N GLU A 23 4.52 8.13 -1.87
CA GLU A 23 5.74 8.54 -2.57
C GLU A 23 6.61 7.31 -2.88
N PRO A 24 6.94 7.04 -4.16
CA PRO A 24 6.42 7.69 -5.37
C PRO A 24 4.90 7.46 -5.49
N VAL A 25 4.12 8.48 -5.82
CA VAL A 25 2.64 8.41 -5.70
C VAL A 25 2.03 7.32 -6.59
N ALA A 26 1.15 6.51 -6.01
CA ALA A 26 0.46 5.45 -6.75
C ALA A 26 -0.46 6.01 -7.84
N ARG A 27 -0.61 5.27 -8.95
CA ARG A 27 -1.54 5.59 -10.05
C ARG A 27 -2.96 5.87 -9.56
N SER A 28 -3.45 5.10 -8.58
CA SER A 28 -4.79 5.27 -7.99
C SER A 28 -4.95 6.57 -7.20
N SER A 29 -3.86 7.11 -6.66
CA SER A 29 -3.84 8.26 -5.75
C SER A 29 -3.15 9.50 -6.36
N ALA A 30 -2.60 9.41 -7.56
CA ALA A 30 -1.83 10.49 -8.21
C ALA A 30 -2.66 11.77 -8.38
N TRP A 31 -3.98 11.65 -8.53
CA TRP A 31 -4.92 12.77 -8.61
C TRP A 31 -4.94 13.66 -7.36
N LEU A 32 -4.46 13.17 -6.22
CA LEU A 32 -4.36 13.94 -4.98
C LEU A 32 -3.29 15.02 -5.04
N VAL A 33 -2.24 14.82 -5.86
CA VAL A 33 -1.02 15.65 -5.84
C VAL A 33 -0.67 16.25 -7.20
N ASP A 34 -1.24 15.74 -8.29
CA ASP A 34 -0.95 16.20 -9.65
C ASP A 34 -2.22 16.67 -10.38
N PRO A 35 -2.30 17.94 -10.80
CA PRO A 35 -3.46 18.49 -11.51
C PRO A 35 -3.84 17.73 -12.78
N ALA A 36 -2.88 17.17 -13.52
CA ALA A 36 -3.16 16.43 -14.74
C ALA A 36 -3.95 15.14 -14.45
N PHE A 37 -3.60 14.45 -13.35
CA PHE A 37 -4.37 13.28 -12.90
C PHE A 37 -5.71 13.69 -12.31
N LYS A 38 -5.81 14.86 -11.67
CA LYS A 38 -7.08 15.37 -11.13
C LYS A 38 -8.10 15.71 -12.22
N GLU A 39 -7.66 16.26 -13.34
CA GLU A 39 -8.54 16.56 -14.48
C GLU A 39 -9.01 15.28 -15.20
N CYS A 40 -8.10 14.31 -15.35
CA CYS A 40 -8.37 13.06 -16.05
C CYS A 40 -9.17 12.05 -15.23
N CYS A 41 -8.71 11.80 -13.99
CA CYS A 41 -8.64 10.44 -13.50
C CYS A 41 -8.78 10.35 -11.96
N THR A 42 -9.72 11.13 -11.40
CA THR A 42 -10.08 11.02 -9.98
C THR A 42 -10.72 9.68 -9.65
N TYR A 43 -10.38 9.14 -8.48
CA TYR A 43 -10.90 7.86 -8.02
C TYR A 43 -11.05 7.85 -6.50
N SER A 44 -12.28 7.72 -6.00
CA SER A 44 -12.57 7.77 -4.56
C SER A 44 -12.08 6.53 -3.81
N GLY A 45 -12.06 5.36 -4.46
CA GLY A 45 -11.58 4.10 -3.87
C GLY A 45 -10.06 3.95 -3.86
N HIS A 46 -9.29 5.04 -3.92
CA HIS A 46 -7.84 4.98 -4.12
C HIS A 46 -7.07 4.34 -2.97
N MET A 47 -7.65 4.30 -1.77
CA MET A 47 -7.11 3.58 -0.61
C MET A 47 -7.59 2.12 -0.56
N GLU A 48 -8.60 1.78 -1.36
CA GLU A 48 -9.22 0.46 -1.48
C GLU A 48 -8.59 -0.32 -2.64
N MET A 49 -7.26 -0.37 -2.69
CA MET A 49 -6.50 -1.17 -3.66
C MET A 49 -6.09 -2.50 -3.01
N PHE A 50 -7.11 -3.22 -2.54
CA PHE A 50 -7.06 -4.35 -1.59
C PHE A 50 -7.45 -5.70 -2.23
N CYS A 51 -7.21 -5.85 -3.53
CA CYS A 51 -7.43 -7.07 -4.30
C CYS A 51 -8.90 -7.56 -4.36
N GLY A 52 -9.86 -6.67 -4.10
CA GLY A 52 -11.29 -7.02 -3.97
C GLY A 52 -11.69 -7.51 -2.57
N GLY A 53 -10.79 -7.41 -1.59
CA GLY A 53 -10.98 -7.91 -0.24
C GLY A 53 -10.50 -9.34 -0.07
N ILE A 54 -10.16 -9.69 1.18
CA ILE A 54 -9.57 -10.98 1.54
C ILE A 54 -10.33 -12.20 0.98
N GLY A 55 -11.66 -12.20 1.09
CA GLY A 55 -12.48 -13.31 0.65
C GLY A 55 -12.40 -13.49 -0.87
N HIS A 56 -12.48 -12.41 -1.63
CA HIS A 56 -12.40 -12.47 -3.09
C HIS A 56 -10.99 -12.83 -3.56
N GLN A 57 -9.95 -12.27 -2.93
CA GLN A 57 -8.56 -12.61 -3.21
C GLN A 57 -8.28 -14.09 -2.99
N TRP A 58 -8.63 -14.65 -1.83
CA TRP A 58 -8.19 -15.99 -1.45
C TRP A 58 -9.16 -17.08 -1.87
N ASN A 59 -10.47 -16.89 -1.74
CA ASN A 59 -11.45 -17.93 -2.04
C ASN A 59 -11.74 -18.06 -3.55
N ASN A 60 -11.72 -16.93 -4.27
CA ASN A 60 -12.10 -16.92 -5.70
C ASN A 60 -10.86 -16.84 -6.61
N ASN A 61 -9.84 -16.07 -6.19
CA ASN A 61 -8.68 -15.76 -7.02
C ASN A 61 -7.40 -16.51 -6.60
N GLY A 62 -7.49 -17.44 -5.64
CA GLY A 62 -6.35 -18.28 -5.24
C GLY A 62 -5.16 -17.49 -4.67
N GLY A 63 -5.43 -16.35 -4.04
CA GLY A 63 -4.43 -15.43 -3.49
C GLY A 63 -3.95 -14.37 -4.49
N LYS A 64 -4.35 -14.45 -5.76
CA LYS A 64 -3.90 -13.52 -6.81
C LYS A 64 -4.56 -12.16 -6.67
N CYS A 65 -3.84 -11.15 -7.14
CA CYS A 65 -4.25 -9.75 -7.15
C CYS A 65 -3.81 -9.10 -8.48
N GLY A 66 -4.50 -8.05 -8.93
CA GLY A 66 -3.96 -7.17 -9.96
C GLY A 66 -2.69 -6.48 -9.45
N ILE A 67 -1.74 -6.19 -10.34
CA ILE A 67 -0.43 -5.66 -9.91
C ILE A 67 -0.56 -4.33 -9.17
N CYS A 68 -1.63 -3.58 -9.43
CA CYS A 68 -1.90 -2.30 -8.79
C CYS A 68 -3.04 -2.35 -7.77
N GLY A 69 -3.48 -3.55 -7.35
CA GLY A 69 -4.40 -3.75 -6.23
C GLY A 69 -5.87 -3.92 -6.57
N GLU A 70 -6.21 -3.92 -7.85
CA GLU A 70 -7.56 -4.28 -8.31
C GLU A 70 -7.79 -5.79 -8.19
N PRO A 71 -9.05 -6.26 -8.14
CA PRO A 71 -9.34 -7.70 -8.17
C PRO A 71 -8.71 -8.37 -9.39
N TYR A 72 -8.11 -9.54 -9.18
CA TYR A 72 -7.37 -10.25 -10.23
C TYR A 72 -8.25 -10.61 -11.45
N ASP A 73 -9.46 -11.08 -11.19
CA ASP A 73 -10.49 -11.45 -12.16
C ASP A 73 -11.27 -10.26 -12.76
N ARG A 74 -10.96 -9.02 -12.37
CA ARG A 74 -11.55 -7.84 -13.00
C ARG A 74 -11.18 -7.79 -14.49
N ALA A 75 -12.20 -7.91 -15.36
CA ALA A 75 -12.03 -7.93 -16.82
C ALA A 75 -11.33 -6.68 -17.38
N ALA A 76 -11.66 -5.49 -16.84
CA ALA A 76 -11.02 -4.23 -17.24
C ALA A 76 -10.36 -3.60 -16.01
N LYS A 77 -9.04 -3.70 -15.95
CA LYS A 77 -8.21 -3.00 -14.96
C LYS A 77 -8.23 -1.51 -15.27
N LEU A 78 -8.38 -0.67 -14.26
CA LEU A 78 -8.45 0.78 -14.38
C LEU A 78 -7.06 1.41 -14.45
N PHE A 79 -6.12 0.90 -13.64
CA PHE A 79 -4.81 1.52 -13.42
C PHE A 79 -3.64 0.74 -14.02
N GLU A 80 -3.88 -0.46 -14.53
CA GLU A 80 -2.91 -1.16 -15.36
C GLU A 80 -2.93 -0.57 -16.78
N LYS A 81 -1.86 -0.74 -17.55
CA LYS A 81 -1.73 -0.18 -18.90
C LYS A 81 -2.89 -0.58 -19.80
N GLY A 82 -3.41 0.40 -20.54
CA GLY A 82 -4.64 0.25 -21.34
C GLY A 82 -5.93 0.47 -20.54
N GLY A 83 -5.84 0.56 -19.21
CA GLY A 83 -6.94 0.93 -18.33
C GLY A 83 -7.36 2.38 -18.51
N ARG A 84 -8.66 2.66 -18.34
CA ARG A 84 -9.24 4.00 -18.57
C ARG A 84 -8.70 5.10 -17.63
N LEU A 85 -8.05 4.73 -16.51
CA LEU A 85 -7.46 5.65 -15.54
C LEU A 85 -5.92 5.62 -15.55
N TYR A 86 -5.32 4.91 -16.50
CA TYR A 86 -3.88 4.85 -16.68
C TYR A 86 -3.40 5.98 -17.61
N LEU A 87 -2.51 6.85 -17.11
CA LEU A 87 -1.92 7.93 -17.90
C LEU A 87 -0.50 7.62 -18.38
N GLY A 88 0.19 6.64 -17.77
CA GLY A 88 1.59 6.33 -18.05
C GLY A 88 2.58 7.46 -17.76
N LYS A 89 2.19 8.45 -16.95
CA LYS A 89 3.03 9.60 -16.62
C LYS A 89 4.02 9.24 -15.52
N VAL A 90 5.31 9.42 -15.81
CA VAL A 90 6.40 9.30 -14.83
C VAL A 90 6.20 10.34 -13.71
N VAL A 91 5.98 9.87 -12.48
CA VAL A 91 5.74 10.72 -11.30
C VAL A 91 7.02 11.10 -10.57
N GLN A 92 8.09 10.33 -10.74
CA GLN A 92 9.37 10.58 -10.09
C GLN A 92 10.53 10.02 -10.93
N THR A 93 11.67 10.70 -10.88
CA THR A 93 12.92 10.26 -11.52
C THR A 93 14.00 10.07 -10.46
N TYR A 94 14.70 8.94 -10.51
CA TYR A 94 15.78 8.59 -9.60
C TYR A 94 17.09 8.31 -10.37
N ALA A 95 18.19 8.17 -9.64
CA ALA A 95 19.44 7.67 -10.15
C ALA A 95 19.60 6.17 -9.89
N GLN A 96 20.26 5.46 -10.80
CA GLN A 96 20.64 4.06 -10.63
C GLN A 96 21.45 3.86 -9.34
N GLY A 97 21.08 2.85 -8.54
CA GLY A 97 21.69 2.60 -7.23
C GLY A 97 21.36 3.62 -6.15
N GLN A 98 20.43 4.55 -6.37
CA GLN A 98 20.02 5.52 -5.35
C GLN A 98 19.29 4.85 -4.17
N GLN A 99 19.59 5.31 -2.96
CA GLN A 99 18.76 5.04 -1.78
C GLN A 99 17.62 6.05 -1.75
N ILE A 100 16.38 5.56 -1.70
CA ILE A 100 15.19 6.40 -1.76
C ILE A 100 14.34 6.22 -0.51
N GLU A 101 13.63 7.29 -0.14
CA GLU A 101 12.56 7.23 0.84
C GLU A 101 11.24 6.91 0.11
N VAL A 102 10.54 5.90 0.62
CA VAL A 102 9.22 5.50 0.16
C VAL A 102 8.24 5.82 1.26
N LYS A 103 7.15 6.52 0.93
CA LYS A 103 6.15 6.94 1.91
C LYS A 103 4.83 6.25 1.64
N VAL A 104 4.28 5.62 2.67
CA VAL A 104 2.99 4.94 2.62
C VAL A 104 2.06 5.60 3.63
N LYS A 105 0.85 5.95 3.20
CA LYS A 105 -0.19 6.51 4.06
C LYS A 105 -1.14 5.39 4.47
N LEU A 106 -1.28 5.13 5.77
CA LEU A 106 -2.29 4.23 6.32
C LEU A 106 -3.33 5.04 7.12
N SER A 107 -4.63 4.81 6.88
CA SER A 107 -5.71 5.26 7.76
C SER A 107 -5.99 4.26 8.88
N ALA A 108 -5.70 2.97 8.65
CA ALA A 108 -5.65 1.94 9.67
C ALA A 108 -4.41 1.06 9.49
N ASN A 109 -3.77 0.76 10.61
CA ASN A 109 -2.60 -0.12 10.64
C ASN A 109 -3.04 -1.54 11.01
N HIS A 110 -2.94 -2.44 10.05
CA HIS A 110 -3.30 -3.85 10.18
C HIS A 110 -2.09 -4.76 10.45
N GLN A 111 -0.98 -4.18 10.94
CA GLN A 111 0.29 -4.88 11.23
C GLN A 111 0.82 -5.62 10.00
N GLY A 112 1.65 -6.65 10.13
CA GLY A 112 2.21 -7.35 8.97
C GLY A 112 3.44 -6.63 8.42
N TYR A 113 3.59 -6.56 7.11
CA TYR A 113 4.82 -6.06 6.48
C TYR A 113 4.62 -5.43 5.10
N PHE A 114 5.49 -4.49 4.76
CA PHE A 114 5.61 -3.96 3.40
C PHE A 114 6.70 -4.66 2.61
N GLU A 115 6.48 -4.76 1.31
CA GLU A 115 7.44 -5.16 0.29
C GLU A 115 7.42 -4.13 -0.83
N PHE A 116 8.57 -3.95 -1.48
CA PHE A 116 8.73 -3.00 -2.59
C PHE A 116 9.40 -3.71 -3.75
N ARG A 117 8.84 -3.55 -4.95
CA ARG A 117 9.28 -4.23 -6.17
C ARG A 117 9.43 -3.22 -7.29
N LEU A 118 10.19 -3.58 -8.31
CA LEU A 118 10.49 -2.71 -9.42
C LEU A 118 10.59 -3.49 -10.73
N CYS A 119 9.88 -3.11 -11.77
CA CYS A 119 10.00 -3.74 -13.08
C CYS A 119 10.25 -2.68 -14.15
N SER A 120 11.24 -2.87 -15.02
CA SER A 120 11.37 -2.07 -16.24
C SER A 120 10.41 -2.57 -17.29
N VAL A 121 9.69 -1.64 -17.96
CA VAL A 121 8.78 -1.95 -19.07
C VAL A 121 9.30 -1.43 -20.41
N ASP A 122 10.56 -0.97 -20.46
CA ASP A 122 11.17 -0.40 -21.67
C ASP A 122 11.22 -1.40 -22.84
N ASN A 123 11.42 -2.69 -22.54
CA ASN A 123 11.48 -3.75 -23.54
C ASN A 123 10.10 -4.18 -24.05
N ASN A 124 9.02 -3.72 -23.42
CA ASN A 124 7.66 -4.01 -23.86
C ASN A 124 6.77 -2.78 -23.63
N PRO A 125 6.97 -1.71 -24.43
CA PRO A 125 6.32 -0.42 -24.22
C PRO A 125 4.82 -0.43 -24.51
N ASP A 126 4.24 -1.55 -24.97
CA ASP A 126 2.79 -1.72 -25.15
C ASP A 126 2.15 -2.54 -24.04
N ALA A 127 2.94 -3.15 -23.14
CA ALA A 127 2.45 -3.88 -21.97
C ALA A 127 2.78 -3.18 -20.65
N ASP A 128 2.04 -3.54 -19.61
CA ASP A 128 2.40 -3.18 -18.24
C ASP A 128 3.40 -4.21 -17.66
N ALA A 129 3.88 -3.94 -16.46
CA ALA A 129 4.65 -4.91 -15.70
C ALA A 129 3.83 -6.17 -15.40
N THR A 130 4.50 -7.32 -15.35
CA THR A 130 3.90 -8.57 -14.85
C THR A 130 4.27 -8.76 -13.39
N GLN A 131 3.43 -9.49 -12.63
CA GLN A 131 3.76 -9.84 -11.25
C GLN A 131 5.06 -10.67 -11.19
N GLU A 132 5.33 -11.53 -12.18
CA GLU A 132 6.58 -12.28 -12.30
C GLU A 132 7.80 -11.36 -12.42
N CYS A 133 7.74 -10.33 -13.28
CA CYS A 133 8.82 -9.35 -13.38
C CYS A 133 9.04 -8.63 -12.05
N LEU A 134 7.97 -8.21 -11.39
CA LEU A 134 8.04 -7.51 -10.11
C LEU A 134 8.62 -8.41 -9.01
N ASP A 135 8.21 -9.67 -8.94
CA ASP A 135 8.69 -10.64 -7.94
C ASP A 135 10.17 -10.97 -8.09
N ASN A 136 10.69 -10.94 -9.33
CA ASN A 136 12.12 -11.13 -9.60
C ASN A 136 13.00 -9.92 -9.23
N HIS A 137 12.40 -8.79 -8.86
CA HIS A 137 13.10 -7.53 -8.60
C HIS A 137 12.61 -6.88 -7.29
N LEU A 138 12.68 -7.68 -6.22
CA LEU A 138 12.34 -7.25 -4.86
C LEU A 138 13.46 -6.35 -4.30
N LEU A 139 13.09 -5.19 -3.76
CA LEU A 139 14.03 -4.19 -3.26
C LEU A 139 14.39 -4.45 -1.80
N THR A 140 15.64 -4.14 -1.44
CA THR A 140 16.13 -4.23 -0.07
C THR A 140 15.72 -3.00 0.73
N VAL A 141 15.08 -3.23 1.88
CA VAL A 141 14.87 -2.24 2.94
C VAL A 141 16.20 -2.04 3.66
N ILE A 142 16.70 -0.81 3.65
CA ILE A 142 18.05 -0.49 4.11
C ILE A 142 18.20 -0.72 5.61
N ASP A 143 17.20 -0.32 6.40
CA ASP A 143 17.26 -0.34 7.86
C ASP A 143 17.33 -1.75 8.46
N SER A 144 16.71 -2.72 7.79
CA SER A 144 16.64 -4.12 8.24
C SER A 144 17.50 -5.07 7.40
N ASN A 145 18.13 -4.58 6.33
CA ASN A 145 18.79 -5.40 5.30
C ASN A 145 17.94 -6.62 4.89
N SER A 146 16.64 -6.38 4.70
CA SER A 146 15.63 -7.39 4.40
C SER A 146 14.76 -6.90 3.25
N THR A 147 14.09 -7.80 2.56
CA THR A 147 13.09 -7.45 1.54
C THR A 147 11.71 -7.12 2.14
N LYS A 148 11.55 -7.35 3.45
CA LYS A 148 10.33 -7.05 4.21
C LYS A 148 10.60 -5.99 5.26
N HIS A 149 9.77 -4.96 5.27
CA HIS A 149 9.67 -4.02 6.38
C HIS A 149 8.58 -4.48 7.34
N SER A 150 8.96 -5.21 8.39
CA SER A 150 8.04 -5.89 9.32
C SER A 150 7.75 -5.10 10.60
N ASP A 151 8.36 -3.93 10.80
CA ASP A 151 8.15 -3.08 11.98
C ASP A 151 6.84 -2.28 11.93
N ILE A 152 5.93 -2.60 11.00
CA ILE A 152 4.62 -1.94 10.82
C ILE A 152 3.84 -1.85 12.13
N TYR A 153 3.93 -2.86 13.00
CA TYR A 153 3.26 -2.89 14.31
C TYR A 153 3.69 -1.76 15.26
N ARG A 154 4.85 -1.14 15.04
CA ARG A 154 5.35 0.00 15.83
C ARG A 154 4.71 1.33 15.41
N HIS A 155 4.07 1.36 14.24
CA HIS A 155 3.43 2.54 13.69
C HIS A 155 1.94 2.58 14.05
N GLY A 156 1.38 3.78 14.18
CA GLY A 156 -0.08 3.99 14.19
C GLY A 156 -0.63 4.20 12.78
N SER A 157 -1.85 4.73 12.69
CA SER A 157 -2.34 5.36 11.47
C SER A 157 -1.52 6.63 11.19
N GLY A 158 -1.13 6.85 9.94
CA GLY A 158 -0.22 7.94 9.60
C GLY A 158 0.59 7.71 8.35
N MET A 159 1.59 8.57 8.16
CA MET A 159 2.60 8.38 7.12
C MET A 159 3.72 7.51 7.69
N ILE A 160 4.09 6.47 6.96
CA ILE A 160 5.20 5.56 7.27
C ILE A 160 6.25 5.76 6.18
N THR A 161 7.46 6.14 6.58
CA THR A 161 8.60 6.30 5.67
C THR A 161 9.51 5.09 5.79
N VAL A 162 9.86 4.49 4.65
CA VAL A 162 10.76 3.33 4.56
C VAL A 162 11.86 3.64 3.56
N ARG A 163 13.12 3.38 3.94
CA ARG A 163 14.27 3.56 3.04
C ARG A 163 14.55 2.27 2.28
N VAL A 164 14.58 2.35 0.95
CA VAL A 164 14.87 1.21 0.08
C VAL A 164 16.01 1.49 -0.88
N GLN A 165 16.72 0.44 -1.26
CA GLN A 165 17.85 0.49 -2.19
C GLN A 165 17.38 0.17 -3.61
N LEU A 166 17.51 1.12 -4.54
CA LEU A 166 17.30 0.84 -5.97
C LEU A 166 18.48 0.01 -6.53
N PRO A 167 18.26 -0.84 -7.55
CA PRO A 167 19.32 -1.67 -8.11
C PRO A 167 20.42 -0.81 -8.75
N SER A 168 21.68 -1.20 -8.54
CA SER A 168 22.84 -0.51 -9.11
C SER A 168 23.10 -0.87 -10.57
N ASN A 169 22.38 -1.84 -11.13
CA ASN A 169 22.50 -2.37 -12.48
C ASN A 169 21.24 -2.17 -13.34
N LEU A 170 20.27 -1.37 -12.86
CA LEU A 170 19.03 -1.11 -13.57
C LEU A 170 18.88 0.39 -13.87
N ALA A 171 18.64 0.71 -15.13
CA ALA A 171 18.17 2.00 -15.58
C ALA A 171 16.95 1.77 -16.48
N CYS A 172 16.01 2.70 -16.47
CA CYS A 172 14.79 2.60 -17.26
C CYS A 172 14.20 3.98 -17.55
N GLN A 173 13.66 4.15 -18.76
CA GLN A 173 12.84 5.31 -19.08
C GLN A 173 11.48 5.21 -18.40
N HIS A 174 10.93 3.99 -18.34
CA HIS A 174 9.68 3.69 -17.66
C HIS A 174 9.84 2.42 -16.82
N CYS A 175 9.74 2.59 -15.51
CA CYS A 175 9.64 1.51 -14.54
C CYS A 175 8.31 1.56 -13.79
N VAL A 176 7.81 0.39 -13.43
CA VAL A 176 6.70 0.23 -12.50
C VAL A 176 7.28 -0.10 -11.13
N PHE A 177 7.10 0.83 -10.18
CA PHE A 177 7.40 0.62 -8.78
C PHE A 177 6.14 0.11 -8.07
N GLN A 178 6.21 -1.04 -7.40
CA GLN A 178 5.08 -1.63 -6.70
C GLN A 178 5.34 -1.66 -5.20
N TRP A 179 4.45 -1.06 -4.43
CA TRP A 179 4.28 -1.33 -3.01
C TRP A 179 3.27 -2.46 -2.82
N LYS A 180 3.60 -3.41 -1.96
CA LYS A 180 2.70 -4.45 -1.46
C LYS A 180 2.67 -4.41 0.06
N TYR A 181 1.49 -4.41 0.62
CA TYR A 181 1.26 -4.54 2.04
C TYR A 181 0.49 -5.82 2.33
N THR A 182 1.15 -6.76 2.99
CA THR A 182 0.49 -7.95 3.54
C THR A 182 0.15 -7.67 4.98
N THR A 183 -1.13 -7.66 5.33
CA THR A 183 -1.57 -7.41 6.71
C THR A 183 -1.18 -8.58 7.64
N GLY A 184 -1.28 -8.36 8.95
CA GLY A 184 -0.89 -9.35 9.97
C GLY A 184 -1.93 -9.57 11.06
N ASN A 185 -3.14 -9.06 10.88
CA ASN A 185 -4.22 -9.11 11.86
C ASN A 185 -5.23 -10.25 11.61
N ASN A 186 -5.15 -10.93 10.46
CA ASN A 186 -6.05 -12.04 10.17
C ASN A 186 -5.61 -13.31 10.89
N TRP A 187 -6.57 -14.01 11.49
CA TRP A 187 -6.29 -15.27 12.14
C TRP A 187 -5.99 -16.33 11.09
N GLY A 188 -4.86 -17.01 11.25
CA GLY A 188 -4.48 -18.08 10.35
C GLY A 188 -3.63 -19.14 11.01
N ARG A 189 -3.31 -20.18 10.25
CA ARG A 189 -2.48 -21.30 10.68
C ARG A 189 -1.22 -21.34 9.83
N ASP A 190 -0.08 -21.35 10.50
CA ASP A 190 1.22 -21.53 9.87
C ASP A 190 1.31 -22.95 9.28
N PRO A 191 1.52 -23.10 7.95
CA PRO A 191 1.56 -24.40 7.31
C PRO A 191 2.78 -25.24 7.72
N ILE A 192 3.85 -24.62 8.22
CA ILE A 192 5.08 -25.29 8.63
C ILE A 192 4.99 -25.71 10.10
N THR A 193 4.65 -24.76 10.99
CA THR A 193 4.66 -25.03 12.44
C THR A 193 3.33 -25.53 12.98
N ASN A 194 2.26 -25.51 12.17
CA ASN A 194 0.89 -25.85 12.54
C ASN A 194 0.31 -25.00 13.68
N LYS A 195 0.98 -23.90 14.07
CA LYS A 195 0.52 -22.95 15.09
C LYS A 195 -0.56 -22.04 14.50
N SER A 196 -1.50 -21.60 15.34
CA SER A 196 -2.57 -20.69 14.95
C SER A 196 -2.43 -19.35 15.68
N GLY A 197 -2.71 -18.26 14.97
CA GLY A 197 -2.59 -16.92 15.50
C GLY A 197 -2.75 -15.85 14.43
N PRO A 198 -2.81 -14.56 14.82
CA PRO A 198 -2.87 -13.45 13.89
C PRO A 198 -1.61 -13.41 13.00
N GLY A 199 -1.78 -13.24 11.70
CA GLY A 199 -0.70 -13.12 10.72
C GLY A 199 0.05 -14.41 10.38
N LEU A 200 -0.29 -15.53 11.02
CA LEU A 200 0.41 -16.82 10.82
C LEU A 200 -0.07 -17.59 9.58
N GLY A 201 -1.27 -17.30 9.08
CA GLY A 201 -1.77 -17.93 7.86
C GLY A 201 -1.26 -17.26 6.60
N LYS A 202 -1.38 -17.98 5.47
CA LYS A 202 -1.16 -17.40 4.14
C LYS A 202 -2.22 -16.32 3.81
N GLU A 203 -3.44 -16.48 4.33
CA GLU A 203 -4.63 -15.69 4.01
C GLU A 203 -4.67 -14.38 4.78
N ASN A 204 -3.81 -13.43 4.39
CA ASN A 204 -3.88 -12.06 4.86
C ASN A 204 -4.43 -11.15 3.77
N GLU A 205 -5.08 -10.06 4.19
CA GLU A 205 -5.50 -9.03 3.25
C GLU A 205 -4.26 -8.36 2.64
N THR A 206 -4.35 -8.02 1.36
CA THR A 206 -3.25 -7.44 0.62
C THR A 206 -3.65 -6.11 0.04
N PHE A 207 -2.89 -5.05 0.31
CA PHE A 207 -3.02 -3.77 -0.37
C PHE A 207 -1.84 -3.58 -1.32
N MET A 208 -2.10 -2.98 -2.47
CA MET A 208 -1.07 -2.75 -3.50
C MET A 208 -1.13 -1.30 -3.99
N GLY A 209 0.00 -0.80 -4.49
CA GLY A 209 0.05 0.45 -5.23
C GLY A 209 1.19 0.43 -6.25
N CYS A 210 0.90 0.78 -7.49
CA CYS A 210 1.89 0.94 -8.55
C CYS A 210 2.16 2.42 -8.80
N SER A 211 3.40 2.77 -9.13
CA SER A 211 3.80 4.11 -9.55
C SER A 211 4.69 4.01 -10.78
N ASP A 212 4.50 4.92 -11.74
CA ASP A 212 5.35 5.01 -12.93
C ASP A 212 6.54 5.93 -12.62
N ILE A 213 7.76 5.40 -12.64
CA ILE A 213 8.99 6.13 -12.32
C ILE A 213 10.02 5.96 -13.43
N SER A 214 11.07 6.77 -13.43
CA SER A 214 12.24 6.55 -14.28
C SER A 214 13.52 6.44 -13.45
N ILE A 215 14.51 5.71 -13.96
CA ILE A 215 15.82 5.55 -13.33
C ILE A 215 16.90 5.88 -14.34
N THR A 216 17.61 6.97 -14.07
CA THR A 216 18.68 7.47 -14.95
C THR A 216 19.98 6.71 -14.71
N PRO A 217 20.75 6.38 -15.77
CA PRO A 217 22.04 5.74 -15.62
C PRO A 217 22.99 6.59 -14.79
N LYS A 218 23.70 5.96 -13.85
CA LYS A 218 24.78 6.66 -13.12
C LYS A 218 25.86 6.99 -14.14
N ARG A 219 26.13 8.28 -14.38
CA ARG A 219 27.23 8.71 -15.25
C ARG A 219 28.53 8.09 -14.74
N THR A 220 29.02 7.06 -15.42
CA THR A 220 30.39 6.61 -15.27
C THR A 220 31.21 7.69 -15.97
N THR A 221 31.91 8.52 -15.19
CA THR A 221 33.06 9.26 -15.71
C THR A 221 34.06 8.22 -16.14
N THR A 222 33.91 7.76 -17.39
CA THR A 222 35.00 7.10 -18.08
C THR A 222 36.06 8.19 -18.17
N ILE A 223 37.01 8.19 -17.24
CA ILE A 223 38.26 8.93 -17.41
C ILE A 223 38.85 8.29 -18.66
N ARG A 224 38.57 8.92 -19.82
CA ARG A 224 39.25 8.57 -21.04
C ARG A 224 40.73 8.80 -20.69
N PRO A 225 41.59 7.77 -20.75
CA PRO A 225 43.01 7.99 -20.49
C PRO A 225 43.45 9.18 -21.36
N PRO A 226 44.26 10.12 -20.83
CA PRO A 226 44.73 11.23 -21.63
C PRO A 226 45.29 10.66 -22.91
N ARG A 227 44.71 11.08 -24.04
CA ARG A 227 45.21 10.70 -25.35
C ARG A 227 46.65 11.15 -25.37
N LEU A 228 47.60 10.21 -25.37
CA LEU A 228 49.00 10.52 -25.62
C LEU A 228 49.03 11.18 -27.00
N PHE A 229 49.20 12.50 -27.00
CA PHE A 229 49.47 13.26 -28.20
C PHE A 229 50.88 12.90 -28.63
N ILE A 230 51.01 11.81 -29.38
CA ILE A 230 52.19 11.61 -30.21
C ILE A 230 52.08 12.68 -31.30
N SER A 231 52.91 13.72 -31.18
CA SER A 231 53.08 14.75 -32.18
C SER A 231 53.57 14.09 -33.47
N LYS A 232 52.63 13.81 -34.38
CA LYS A 232 52.99 13.46 -35.75
C LYS A 232 53.48 14.74 -36.42
N ALA A 233 54.73 14.73 -36.86
CA ALA A 233 55.37 15.83 -37.57
C ALA A 233 54.47 16.34 -38.71
N ALA A 234 54.36 17.66 -38.81
CA ALA A 234 53.56 18.35 -39.80
C ALA A 234 54.08 18.04 -41.21
N ALA A 235 53.26 17.40 -42.03
CA ALA A 235 53.44 17.39 -43.48
C ALA A 235 52.75 18.63 -44.06
N THR A 236 53.57 19.57 -44.51
CA THR A 236 53.17 20.79 -45.23
C THR A 236 52.41 20.42 -46.49
N THR A 237 51.13 20.80 -46.57
CA THR A 237 50.39 20.76 -47.84
C THR A 237 49.75 22.12 -48.09
N THR A 238 50.12 22.68 -49.24
CA THR A 238 49.78 23.99 -49.79
C THR A 238 48.28 24.21 -49.98
N LYS A 239 47.79 25.38 -49.57
CA LYS A 239 46.46 25.92 -49.89
C LYS A 239 46.28 26.04 -51.41
N LYS A 240 45.13 25.62 -51.92
CA LYS A 240 44.50 26.26 -53.08
C LYS A 240 43.10 26.71 -52.71
N SER A 241 42.91 28.02 -52.86
CA SER A 241 41.67 28.76 -52.76
C SER A 241 40.91 28.62 -54.08
N SER A 242 39.60 28.36 -54.01
CA SER A 242 38.69 28.70 -55.10
C SER A 242 37.31 29.03 -54.53
N THR A 243 36.95 30.29 -54.69
CA THR A 243 35.67 30.97 -54.47
C THR A 243 34.71 30.77 -55.65
N SER A 244 33.41 30.63 -55.38
CA SER A 244 32.29 31.10 -56.23
C SER A 244 31.02 31.21 -55.37
N THR A 245 30.57 32.41 -54.95
CA THR A 245 29.49 33.25 -55.55
C THR A 245 28.21 32.48 -55.91
N SER A 246 27.11 32.67 -55.15
CA SER A 246 25.94 33.56 -55.45
C SER A 246 25.08 33.02 -56.61
N ALA A 247 23.75 32.97 -56.60
CA ALA A 247 22.68 33.46 -55.74
C ALA A 247 21.37 32.75 -56.19
N ASP A 248 20.24 33.17 -55.61
CA ASP A 248 18.88 33.08 -56.19
C ASP A 248 18.13 31.73 -56.06
N TYR A 249 16.85 31.62 -55.67
CA TYR A 249 15.79 32.60 -55.41
C TYR A 249 14.69 31.92 -54.56
N TRP A 250 13.99 32.76 -53.79
CA TRP A 250 12.65 32.66 -53.18
C TRP A 250 11.67 31.56 -53.66
N ILE A 251 10.88 31.00 -52.71
CA ILE A 251 9.40 31.03 -52.73
C ILE A 251 8.77 30.35 -51.48
N LEU A 252 7.99 31.18 -50.77
CA LEU A 252 6.76 30.95 -49.98
C LEU A 252 6.77 30.30 -48.59
N LEU A 253 6.53 31.20 -47.62
CA LEU A 253 5.95 31.00 -46.30
C LEU A 253 4.45 31.40 -46.37
N LEU A 254 3.64 30.87 -45.44
CA LEU A 254 2.25 31.23 -45.10
C LEU A 254 1.18 30.54 -46.01
N SER A 255 0.04 30.03 -45.52
CA SER A 255 -0.78 30.42 -44.38
C SER A 255 -1.88 29.39 -44.06
N LYS A 256 -2.27 29.38 -42.77
CA LYS A 256 -3.65 29.32 -42.23
C LYS A 256 -4.50 28.03 -42.31
N TYR A 257 -4.69 27.47 -41.12
CA TYR A 257 -5.95 27.41 -40.34
C TYR A 257 -7.30 27.09 -41.02
N TRP A 258 -8.00 26.20 -40.30
CA TRP A 258 -9.46 26.06 -40.13
C TRP A 258 -10.19 25.05 -41.04
N SER A 259 -10.70 23.97 -40.44
CA SER A 259 -12.11 23.55 -40.52
C SER A 259 -12.37 22.32 -39.64
N LEU A 260 -13.05 22.55 -38.50
CA LEU A 260 -13.75 21.52 -37.70
C LEU A 260 -15.09 21.18 -38.39
N PRO A 261 -15.57 19.91 -38.34
CA PRO A 261 -16.96 19.59 -38.59
C PRO A 261 -17.82 19.63 -37.30
N PRO A 262 -19.16 19.76 -37.42
CA PRO A 262 -20.03 20.31 -36.39
C PRO A 262 -20.61 19.28 -35.41
N MET A 263 -20.92 19.78 -34.21
CA MET A 263 -21.75 19.13 -33.19
C MET A 263 -23.17 18.90 -33.70
N LYS A 264 -23.73 17.71 -33.41
CA LYS A 264 -25.18 17.50 -33.40
C LYS A 264 -25.68 17.45 -31.96
N HIS A 265 -26.49 18.45 -31.63
CA HIS A 265 -27.39 18.42 -30.48
C HIS A 265 -28.45 17.32 -30.67
N GLN A 266 -28.63 16.47 -29.66
CA GLN A 266 -29.90 15.82 -29.40
C GLN A 266 -30.27 16.01 -27.93
N SER A 267 -31.27 16.87 -27.72
CA SER A 267 -32.08 16.95 -26.52
C SER A 267 -33.00 15.73 -26.45
N LYS A 268 -32.95 14.96 -25.37
CA LYS A 268 -34.08 14.12 -24.96
C LYS A 268 -34.41 14.30 -23.48
N THR A 269 -35.62 14.83 -23.34
CA THR A 269 -36.54 15.02 -22.23
C THR A 269 -36.59 13.89 -21.20
N THR A 270 -36.59 14.33 -19.95
CA THR A 270 -37.20 13.82 -18.71
C THR A 270 -38.07 12.56 -18.80
N THR A 271 -37.79 11.57 -17.94
CA THR A 271 -38.84 10.78 -17.27
C THR A 271 -38.37 10.37 -15.88
N THR A 272 -38.84 11.12 -14.88
CA THR A 272 -38.77 10.78 -13.46
C THR A 272 -39.79 9.68 -13.18
N THR A 273 -39.33 8.48 -12.81
CA THR A 273 -40.23 7.43 -12.31
C THR A 273 -40.09 7.33 -10.80
N THR A 274 -40.98 8.05 -10.12
CA THR A 274 -41.24 7.93 -8.68
C THR A 274 -41.98 6.62 -8.45
N THR A 275 -41.36 5.65 -7.78
CA THR A 275 -42.07 4.46 -7.30
C THR A 275 -42.40 4.65 -5.83
N THR A 276 -43.63 5.05 -5.56
CA THR A 276 -44.29 5.03 -4.26
C THR A 276 -44.95 3.66 -4.05
N THR A 277 -44.53 2.91 -3.04
CA THR A 277 -45.31 1.77 -2.53
C THR A 277 -45.42 1.79 -1.02
N LYS A 278 -46.65 2.13 -0.61
CA LYS A 278 -47.38 1.90 0.64
C LYS A 278 -46.78 0.92 1.65
N MET A 279 -46.65 1.42 2.88
CA MET A 279 -46.82 0.67 4.13
C MET A 279 -48.20 0.00 4.19
N SER A 280 -48.23 -1.29 4.54
CA SER A 280 -49.41 -1.94 5.11
C SER A 280 -49.05 -2.66 6.41
N SER A 281 -49.78 -2.30 7.45
CA SER A 281 -49.80 -2.90 8.78
C SER A 281 -50.26 -4.36 8.79
N PHE A 282 -49.64 -5.22 9.59
CA PHE A 282 -50.33 -6.36 10.21
C PHE A 282 -49.77 -6.65 11.62
N LYS A 283 -50.70 -7.03 12.51
CA LYS A 283 -50.61 -7.15 13.97
C LYS A 283 -50.08 -8.52 14.43
N SER A 284 -49.48 -8.49 15.63
CA SER A 284 -49.58 -9.47 16.74
C SER A 284 -48.89 -10.84 16.61
N SER A 285 -47.94 -11.15 17.51
CA SER A 285 -48.28 -11.78 18.81
C SER A 285 -47.03 -12.04 19.66
N LYS A 286 -47.18 -11.79 20.97
CA LYS A 286 -46.21 -12.03 22.03
C LYS A 286 -46.10 -13.52 22.37
N LYS A 287 -44.92 -13.97 22.81
CA LYS A 287 -44.83 -14.86 23.98
C LYS A 287 -43.49 -14.69 24.70
N THR A 288 -43.62 -14.15 25.91
CA THR A 288 -42.60 -14.01 26.95
C THR A 288 -42.36 -15.36 27.62
N LYS A 289 -41.12 -15.67 28.01
CA LYS A 289 -40.86 -16.45 29.22
C LYS A 289 -39.63 -15.91 29.94
N THR A 290 -39.92 -15.36 31.11
CA THR A 290 -39.04 -14.83 32.16
C THR A 290 -38.48 -15.99 33.00
N ARG A 291 -37.23 -15.88 33.47
CA ARG A 291 -36.86 -16.37 34.83
C ARG A 291 -35.66 -15.62 35.43
N THR A 292 -36.00 -14.62 36.23
CA THR A 292 -35.60 -14.36 37.63
C THR A 292 -34.15 -14.62 38.09
N THR A 293 -33.44 -13.51 38.33
CA THR A 293 -32.65 -13.06 39.52
C THR A 293 -32.51 -14.03 40.73
N THR A 294 -31.45 -14.03 41.58
CA THR A 294 -30.77 -12.93 42.32
C THR A 294 -29.53 -13.48 43.10
N PRO A 295 -28.69 -12.61 43.75
CA PRO A 295 -27.29 -12.84 44.16
C PRO A 295 -27.05 -12.92 45.70
N ILE A 296 -25.76 -12.83 46.15
CA ILE A 296 -25.16 -12.20 47.38
C ILE A 296 -24.04 -13.09 48.00
N THR A 297 -22.74 -12.74 47.90
CA THR A 297 -21.84 -11.91 48.80
C THR A 297 -21.13 -12.77 49.85
N THR A 298 -19.79 -12.79 49.95
CA THR A 298 -18.88 -11.99 50.84
C THR A 298 -17.44 -12.56 50.64
N SER A 299 -16.28 -11.91 50.85
CA SER A 299 -15.83 -10.69 51.51
C SER A 299 -14.54 -10.19 50.86
N ALA A 300 -14.36 -8.87 50.80
CA ALA A 300 -13.09 -8.22 50.49
C ALA A 300 -12.25 -8.09 51.77
N ALA A 301 -10.98 -8.51 51.73
CA ALA A 301 -9.95 -8.03 52.64
C ALA A 301 -8.99 -7.14 51.83
N ILE A 302 -8.98 -5.86 52.17
CA ILE A 302 -8.09 -4.84 51.62
C ILE A 302 -6.73 -5.05 52.26
N ILE A 303 -5.80 -5.63 51.49
CA ILE A 303 -4.37 -5.44 51.71
C ILE A 303 -3.90 -4.55 50.56
N ARG A 304 -3.43 -3.34 50.88
CA ARG A 304 -2.66 -2.52 49.94
C ARG A 304 -1.34 -3.23 49.68
N SER A 305 -1.34 -4.22 48.79
CA SER A 305 -0.12 -4.88 48.36
C SER A 305 0.53 -4.05 47.26
N VAL A 306 1.76 -3.60 47.51
CA VAL A 306 2.72 -3.32 46.45
C VAL A 306 2.62 -4.48 45.45
N ALA A 307 2.28 -4.19 44.19
CA ALA A 307 2.07 -5.22 43.18
C ALA A 307 3.35 -6.05 43.04
N GLN A 308 3.41 -7.20 43.72
CA GLN A 308 4.53 -8.11 43.61
C GLN A 308 4.50 -8.68 42.19
N ILE A 309 5.56 -8.37 41.44
CA ILE A 309 5.76 -8.87 40.09
C ILE A 309 5.90 -10.39 40.22
N SER A 310 4.95 -11.13 39.66
CA SER A 310 4.92 -12.60 39.75
C SER A 310 5.79 -13.23 38.67
N MET A 311 6.36 -14.42 38.93
CA MET A 311 6.97 -15.19 37.84
C MET A 311 5.88 -15.65 36.88
N TRP A 312 6.15 -15.56 35.58
CA TRP A 312 5.23 -16.05 34.56
C TRP A 312 5.04 -17.57 34.71
N SER A 313 3.81 -18.05 34.54
CA SER A 313 3.45 -19.47 34.59
C SER A 313 2.59 -19.87 33.39
N SER A 314 2.79 -21.08 32.87
CA SER A 314 2.03 -21.67 31.76
C SER A 314 0.74 -22.39 32.20
N LEU A 315 0.44 -22.43 33.51
CA LEU A 315 -0.66 -23.23 34.09
C LEU A 315 -2.03 -22.55 34.01
N LEU A 316 -2.42 -22.06 32.83
CA LEU A 316 -3.74 -21.45 32.58
C LEU A 316 -4.05 -20.26 33.50
N VAL A 317 -3.02 -19.49 33.89
CA VAL A 317 -3.16 -18.35 34.78
C VAL A 317 -3.81 -17.18 34.02
N PRO A 318 -4.88 -16.57 34.54
CA PRO A 318 -5.50 -15.41 33.91
C PRO A 318 -4.66 -14.15 34.17
N TYR A 319 -4.13 -13.57 33.10
CA TYR A 319 -3.44 -12.28 33.12
C TYR A 319 -4.32 -11.21 32.51
N LYS A 320 -4.47 -10.07 33.19
CA LYS A 320 -5.19 -8.90 32.71
C LYS A 320 -4.23 -7.92 32.05
N LYS A 321 -4.73 -7.16 31.08
CA LYS A 321 -3.99 -6.05 30.49
C LYS A 321 -3.46 -5.12 31.58
N GLY A 322 -2.15 -4.91 31.60
CA GLY A 322 -1.44 -4.10 32.58
C GLY A 322 -0.66 -4.91 33.62
N ASP A 323 -0.98 -6.18 33.82
CA ASP A 323 -0.27 -7.06 34.76
C ASP A 323 1.21 -7.21 34.37
N GLU A 324 2.11 -7.26 35.35
CA GLU A 324 3.54 -7.43 35.09
C GLU A 324 4.05 -8.75 35.65
N VAL A 325 4.88 -9.43 34.86
CA VAL A 325 5.48 -10.73 35.19
C VAL A 325 6.98 -10.74 34.87
N VAL A 326 7.73 -11.62 35.52
CA VAL A 326 9.12 -11.93 35.15
C VAL A 326 9.17 -13.27 34.43
N TYR A 327 9.84 -13.31 33.28
CA TYR A 327 10.12 -14.52 32.53
C TYR A 327 11.57 -14.46 32.01
N ASN A 328 12.35 -15.51 32.28
CA ASN A 328 13.80 -15.57 32.00
C ASN A 328 14.57 -14.33 32.46
N GLY A 329 14.31 -13.87 33.69
CA GLY A 329 14.98 -12.70 34.29
C GLY A 329 14.59 -11.35 33.68
N THR A 330 13.71 -11.33 32.68
CA THR A 330 13.22 -10.10 32.04
C THR A 330 11.79 -9.80 32.46
N LYS A 331 11.51 -8.52 32.71
CA LYS A 331 10.17 -8.05 33.08
C LYS A 331 9.33 -7.79 31.84
N TYR A 332 8.08 -8.24 31.87
CA TYR A 332 7.11 -8.05 30.82
C TYR A 332 5.79 -7.58 31.40
N ARG A 333 5.05 -6.80 30.61
CA ARG A 333 3.71 -6.31 30.89
C ARG A 333 2.73 -6.95 29.93
N CYS A 334 1.66 -7.53 30.47
CA CYS A 334 0.54 -8.06 29.72
C CYS A 334 -0.13 -6.93 28.94
N VAL A 335 -0.22 -7.05 27.62
CA VAL A 335 -0.85 -6.04 26.75
C VAL A 335 -2.28 -6.38 26.35
N THR A 336 -2.62 -7.66 26.41
CA THR A 336 -3.95 -8.20 26.08
C THR A 336 -4.34 -9.22 27.13
N SER A 337 -5.49 -9.05 27.76
CA SER A 337 -5.99 -10.00 28.76
C SER A 337 -6.14 -11.40 28.15
N HIS A 338 -5.58 -12.42 28.79
CA HIS A 338 -5.60 -13.80 28.30
C HIS A 338 -5.44 -14.80 29.46
N ARG A 339 -5.62 -16.10 29.19
CA ARG A 339 -5.10 -17.18 30.05
C ARG A 339 -3.80 -17.68 29.45
N SER A 340 -2.76 -17.81 30.27
CA SER A 340 -1.46 -18.31 29.82
C SER A 340 -1.49 -19.80 29.47
N TYR A 341 -0.62 -20.24 28.57
CA TYR A 341 -0.42 -21.65 28.22
C TYR A 341 1.02 -21.83 27.72
N ALA A 342 1.48 -23.08 27.58
CA ALA A 342 2.80 -23.35 27.00
C ALA A 342 2.84 -22.87 25.54
N GLY A 343 3.75 -21.96 25.20
CA GLY A 343 3.80 -21.24 23.92
C GLY A 343 3.32 -19.78 24.01
N SER A 344 2.74 -19.36 25.14
CA SER A 344 2.33 -17.98 25.41
C SER A 344 3.31 -17.25 26.33
N GLU A 345 4.55 -17.75 26.45
CA GLU A 345 5.61 -17.18 27.28
C GLU A 345 5.94 -15.75 26.82
N PRO A 346 6.23 -14.80 27.72
CA PRO A 346 6.68 -13.48 27.33
C PRO A 346 7.94 -13.52 26.47
N SER A 347 7.81 -13.17 25.19
CA SER A 347 8.91 -13.16 24.22
C SER A 347 8.62 -12.19 23.08
N LEU A 348 9.59 -11.99 22.18
CA LEU A 348 9.38 -11.22 20.95
C LEU A 348 8.30 -11.83 20.04
N LEU A 349 8.07 -13.15 20.14
CA LEU A 349 7.10 -13.88 19.29
C LEU A 349 5.67 -13.83 19.85
N THR A 350 5.51 -13.52 21.14
CA THR A 350 4.21 -13.42 21.84
C THR A 350 3.89 -11.98 22.20
N TRP A 351 4.36 -11.03 21.39
CA TRP A 351 4.25 -9.60 21.61
C TRP A 351 2.79 -9.13 21.78
N ALA A 352 1.83 -9.86 21.17
CA ALA A 352 0.39 -9.62 21.28
C ALA A 352 -0.18 -9.88 22.69
N LEU A 353 0.54 -10.64 23.51
CA LEU A 353 0.20 -10.96 24.89
C LEU A 353 1.09 -10.19 25.86
N TRP A 354 2.36 -9.97 25.51
CA TRP A 354 3.39 -9.42 26.40
C TRP A 354 4.23 -8.33 25.74
N ARG A 355 4.51 -7.25 26.47
CA ARG A 355 5.48 -6.22 26.08
C ARG A 355 6.61 -6.17 27.09
N LYS A 356 7.85 -6.19 26.63
CA LYS A 356 9.03 -6.03 27.52
C LYS A 356 8.95 -4.68 28.23
N VAL A 357 9.15 -4.68 29.55
CA VAL A 357 9.28 -3.46 30.34
C VAL A 357 10.78 -3.17 30.42
N THR A 358 11.19 -2.10 29.76
CA THR A 358 12.57 -1.59 29.78
C THR A 358 12.91 -0.97 31.12
#